data_AF-A0A2V8JIG8-F1
#
_entry.id   AF-A0A2V8JIG8-F1
#
_cell.length_a   1.000
_cell.length_b   1.000
_cell.length_c   1.000
_cell.angle_alpha   90.00
_cell.angle_beta   90.00
_cell.angle_gamma   90.00
#
_symmetry.space_group_name_H-M   'P 1'
#
loop_
_entity.id
_entity.type
_entity.pdbx_description
1 polymer ?
#
loop_
_entity_poly.entity_id
_entity_poly.type
_entity_poly.pdbx_seq_one_letter_code
_entity_poly.pdbx_strand_id
1 'polypeptide(L)' 'MQYENRSFLVDVLQCEIYGGAMKILAAIHPPDTTQRILECLRLPTRPPPLAPAVSDVTLPID' A
#
# COMPACT_ATOMS: atom_id res chain seq x y z
N MET A 1 -15.55 3.13 -12.22
CA MET A 1 -14.44 3.98 -11.75
C MET A 1 -13.28 3.07 -11.40
N GLN A 2 -12.23 3.06 -12.22
CA GLN A 2 -11.01 2.29 -11.97
C GLN A 2 -10.01 3.24 -11.32
N TYR A 3 -9.76 3.07 -10.02
CA TYR A 3 -8.69 3.76 -9.29
C TYR A 3 -7.63 2.71 -8.95
N GLU A 4 -6.90 2.25 -9.95
CA GLU A 4 -5.62 1.55 -9.73
C GLU A 4 -4.49 2.57 -9.86
N ASN A 5 -4.49 3.60 -9.00
CA ASN A 5 -3.28 4.38 -8.81
C ASN A 5 -2.42 3.60 -7.80
N ARG A 6 -1.26 3.11 -8.24
CA ARG A 6 -0.34 2.26 -7.46
C ARG A 6 0.06 2.98 -6.17
N SER A 7 -0.64 2.67 -5.09
CA SER A 7 -0.55 3.39 -3.83
C SER A 7 0.10 2.55 -2.74
N PHE A 8 1.23 1.89 -2.98
CA PHE A 8 1.95 1.26 -1.87
C PHE A 8 3.45 1.49 -1.99
N LEU A 9 3.95 2.27 -1.04
CA LEU A 9 5.36 2.51 -0.73
C LEU A 9 6.07 1.24 -0.21
N VAL A 10 5.31 0.14 0.00
CA VAL A 10 5.72 -1.15 0.53
C VAL A 10 5.14 -2.26 -0.37
N ASP A 11 5.97 -3.22 -0.77
CA ASP A 11 5.50 -4.41 -1.48
C ASP A 11 4.77 -5.33 -0.51
N VAL A 12 3.44 -5.23 -0.49
CA VAL A 12 2.56 -6.07 0.34
C VAL A 12 2.59 -7.56 0.00
N LEU A 13 3.30 -7.94 -1.08
CA LEU A 13 3.45 -9.32 -1.50
C LEU A 13 4.73 -9.99 -0.96
N GLN A 14 5.54 -9.30 -0.17
CA GLN A 14 6.72 -9.90 0.49
C GLN A 14 6.66 -9.75 2.01
N CYS A 15 6.87 -10.85 2.72
CA CYS A 15 6.95 -10.83 4.18
C CYS A 15 8.30 -10.26 4.62
N GLU A 16 8.29 -9.15 5.35
CA GLU A 16 9.52 -8.54 5.88
C GLU A 16 10.22 -9.39 6.97
N ILE A 17 9.48 -10.29 7.63
CA ILE A 17 10.01 -11.11 8.72
C ILE A 17 10.61 -12.42 8.19
N TYR A 18 9.93 -13.05 7.22
CA TYR A 18 10.27 -14.41 6.75
C TYR A 18 10.72 -14.46 5.29
N GLY A 19 10.68 -13.34 4.56
CA GLY A 19 11.13 -13.22 3.16
C GLY A 19 10.25 -13.92 2.12
N GLY A 20 9.22 -14.67 2.54
CA GLY A 20 8.34 -15.42 1.65
C GLY A 20 7.28 -14.56 0.96
N ALA A 21 6.73 -15.08 -0.14
CA ALA A 21 5.64 -14.44 -0.88
C ALA A 21 4.32 -14.46 -0.08
N MET A 22 3.67 -13.30 0.02
CA MET A 22 2.35 -13.14 0.63
C MET A 22 1.27 -13.16 -0.46
N LYS A 23 0.07 -13.61 -0.09
CA LYS A 23 -1.11 -13.62 -0.96
C LYS A 23 -2.16 -12.66 -0.40
N ILE A 24 -2.72 -11.83 -1.26
CA ILE A 24 -3.88 -11.01 -0.91
C ILE A 24 -5.09 -11.94 -0.77
N LEU A 25 -5.71 -11.95 0.41
CA LEU A 25 -6.86 -12.82 0.70
C LEU A 25 -8.20 -12.12 0.43
N ALA A 26 -8.27 -10.82 0.66
CA ALA A 26 -9.48 -10.02 0.49
C ALA A 26 -9.16 -8.52 0.40
N ALA A 27 -10.09 -7.77 -0.19
CA ALA A 27 -10.12 -6.31 -0.12
C ALA A 27 -11.30 -5.87 0.76
N ILE A 28 -11.04 -4.96 1.70
CA ILE A 28 -12.07 -4.40 2.59
C ILE A 28 -12.43 -3.02 2.04
N HIS A 29 -13.66 -2.86 1.55
CA HIS A 29 -14.10 -1.65 0.87
C HIS A 29 -14.80 -0.60 1.75
N PRO A 30 -15.62 -0.97 2.75
CA PRO A 30 -16.32 0.05 3.54
C PRO A 30 -15.32 0.85 4.39
N PRO A 31 -15.30 2.20 4.28
CA PRO A 31 -14.31 3.03 4.97
C PRO A 31 -14.41 2.91 6.49
N ASP A 32 -15.62 2.83 7.03
CA ASP A 32 -15.86 2.69 8.48
C ASP A 32 -15.31 1.36 9.02
N THR A 33 -15.40 0.29 8.24
CA THR A 33 -14.86 -1.02 8.61
C THR A 33 -13.34 -0.99 8.59
N THR A 34 -12.74 -0.44 7.53
CA THR A 34 -11.29 -0.27 7.43
C THR A 34 -10.76 0.58 8.59
N GLN A 35 -11.42 1.69 8.91
CA GLN A 35 -11.03 2.55 10.02
C GLN A 35 -11.06 1.80 11.36
N ARG A 36 -12.16 1.10 11.68
CA ARG A 36 -12.27 0.33 12.93
C ARG A 36 -11.18 -0.75 13.05
N ILE A 37 -10.86 -1.44 11.97
CA ILE A 37 -9.80 -2.46 11.95
C ILE A 37 -8.45 -1.81 12.26
N LEU A 38 -8.12 -0.70 11.58
CA LEU A 38 -6.86 0.01 11.80
C LEU A 38 -6.76 0.53 13.24
N GLU A 39 -7.85 1.06 13.81
CA GLU A 39 -7.93 1.48 15.22
C GLU A 39 -7.65 0.31 16.18
N CYS A 40 -8.29 -0.84 15.96
CA CYS A 40 -8.06 -2.04 16.78
C CYS A 40 -6.61 -2.54 16.71
N LEU A 41 -5.99 -2.45 15.53
CA LEU A 41 -4.60 -2.83 15.31
C LEU A 41 -3.58 -1.75 15.75
N ARG A 42 -4.06 -0.58 16.21
CA ARG A 42 -3.24 0.60 16.54
C ARG A 42 -2.40 1.10 15.36
N LEU A 43 -2.93 0.95 14.15
CA LEU A 43 -2.34 1.46 12.92
C LEU A 43 -2.88 2.85 12.58
N PRO A 44 -2.12 3.68 11.83
CA PRO A 44 -2.63 4.96 11.34
C PRO A 44 -3.88 4.76 10.47
N THR A 45 -4.98 5.44 10.82
CA THR A 45 -6.23 5.43 10.03
C THR A 45 -6.17 6.36 8.83
N ARG A 46 -5.32 7.38 8.88
CA ARG A 46 -5.07 8.30 7.78
C ARG A 46 -3.98 7.71 6.88
N PRO A 47 -4.14 7.71 5.55
CA PRO A 47 -3.07 7.33 4.65
C PRO A 47 -1.85 8.25 4.85
N PRO A 48 -0.62 7.76 4.60
CA PRO A 48 0.55 8.60 4.63
C PRO A 48 0.38 9.79 3.67
N PRO A 49 0.95 10.96 3.98
CA PRO A 49 0.94 12.10 3.06
C PRO A 49 1.43 11.64 1.69
N LEU A 50 0.59 11.83 0.67
CA LEU A 50 0.97 11.46 -0.70
C LEU A 50 2.04 12.45 -1.16
N ALA A 51 3.28 11.98 -1.28
CA ALA A 51 4.30 12.75 -1.98
C ALA A 51 3.88 12.89 -3.46
N PRO A 52 4.19 14.02 -4.11
CA PRO A 52 4.00 14.11 -5.56
C PRO A 52 4.73 12.95 -6.25
N ALA A 53 4.12 12.40 -7.30
CA ALA A 53 4.71 11.31 -8.06
C ALA A 53 6.08 11.76 -8.60
N VAL A 54 7.13 11.03 -8.21
CA VAL A 54 8.47 11.24 -8.75
C VAL A 54 8.58 10.40 -10.01
N SER A 55 8.62 11.04 -11.18
CA SER A 55 8.88 10.34 -12.44
C SER A 55 10.38 10.02 -12.51
N ASP A 56 10.74 8.81 -12.13
CA ASP A 56 12.11 8.32 -12.23
C ASP A 56 12.32 7.67 -13.61
N VAL A 57 12.63 8.49 -14.61
CA VAL A 57 13.19 8.00 -15.88
C VAL A 57 14.27 8.96 -16.33
N THR A 58 15.51 8.69 -15.91
CA THR A 58 16.71 8.89 -16.76
C THR A 58 17.76 7.91 -16.26
N LEU A 59 17.72 6.66 -16.74
CA LEU A 59 18.95 5.87 -16.81
C LEU A 59 19.56 6.16 -18.19
N PRO A 60 20.79 6.69 -18.26
CA PRO A 60 21.49 6.77 -19.53
C PRO A 60 21.71 5.35 -20.04
N ILE A 61 21.18 5.07 -21.23
CA ILE A 61 21.50 3.89 -22.00
C ILE A 61 22.87 4.15 -22.62
N ASP A 62 23.89 3.40 -22.19
CA ASP A 62 25.11 3.16 -22.98
C ASP A 62 24.78 2.05 -24.00
#